data_AF-A0A416VXR2-F1
#
_entry.id   AF-A0A416VXR2-F1
#
_cell.length_a   1.000
_cell.length_b   1.000
_cell.length_c   1.000
_cell.angle_alpha   90.00
_cell.angle_beta   90.00
_cell.angle_gamma   90.00
#
_symmetry.space_group_name_H-M   'P 1'
#
loop_
_entity.id
_entity.type
_entity.pdbx_description
1 polymer ?
#
loop_
_entity_poly.entity_id
_entity_poly.type
_entity_poly.pdbx_seq_one_letter_code
_entity_poly.pdbx_strand_id
1 'polypeptide(L)'
;MRLRRGSYITYNGKETLLYRDGVINKLVIPLYDDDFIDDKCIQDEWGGYIRPVTPDEIGNIRSVRPYAIYKGHKVALRGSKLFEKMAITPTSMDDEDYEETMKALGIKHEYNGEDTVFVPIKDLDIYERVKYYDRYEYFKGIYKPYKIEDYHVIIKDGELHRHKVE
;
A
#
# COMPACT_ATOMS: atom_id res chain seq x y z
N MET A 1 0.70 -3.39 -15.04
CA MET A 1 1.19 -2.27 -14.20
C MET A 1 0.35 -2.18 -12.93
N ARG A 2 0.98 -2.14 -11.74
CA ARG A 2 0.28 -2.18 -10.42
C ARG A 2 0.85 -1.08 -9.52
N LEU A 3 -0.02 -0.32 -8.87
CA LEU A 3 0.39 0.66 -7.84
C LEU A 3 0.99 -0.07 -6.64
N ARG A 4 1.99 0.53 -6.00
CA ARG A 4 2.63 -0.07 -4.83
C ARG A 4 1.68 0.03 -3.65
N ARG A 5 1.48 -1.07 -2.94
CA ARG A 5 0.68 -1.12 -1.72
C ARG A 5 1.29 -2.15 -0.77
N GLY A 6 1.61 -1.72 0.44
CA GLY A 6 2.20 -2.58 1.46
C GLY A 6 3.30 -1.88 2.23
N SER A 7 3.93 -2.62 3.13
CA SER A 7 5.14 -2.18 3.82
C SER A 7 6.34 -2.74 3.09
N TYR A 8 7.38 -1.91 2.91
CA TYR A 8 8.60 -2.26 2.20
C TYR A 8 9.80 -1.95 3.07
N ILE A 9 10.87 -2.71 2.88
CA ILE A 9 12.14 -2.57 3.56
C ILE A 9 13.29 -2.77 2.58
N THR A 10 14.51 -2.44 3.00
CA THR A 10 15.73 -2.88 2.34
C THR A 10 16.32 -4.05 3.12
N TYR A 11 16.57 -5.17 2.44
CA TYR A 11 17.23 -6.37 2.95
C TYR A 11 18.34 -6.76 1.98
N ASN A 12 19.58 -6.91 2.47
CA ASN A 12 20.75 -7.21 1.64
C ASN A 12 20.88 -6.32 0.37
N GLY A 13 20.58 -5.02 0.53
CA GLY A 13 20.66 -4.04 -0.57
C GLY A 13 19.51 -4.07 -1.57
N LYS A 14 18.57 -5.03 -1.48
CA LYS A 14 17.37 -5.09 -2.33
C LYS A 14 16.14 -4.60 -1.57
N GLU A 15 15.26 -3.86 -2.25
CA GLU A 15 13.95 -3.50 -1.71
C GLU A 15 13.02 -4.72 -1.79
N THR A 16 12.37 -5.08 -0.67
CA THR A 16 11.41 -6.18 -0.64
C THR A 16 10.19 -5.85 0.22
N LEU A 17 9.12 -6.62 0.03
CA LEU A 17 7.89 -6.50 0.80
C LEU A 17 8.12 -7.03 2.22
N LEU A 18 7.60 -6.31 3.21
CA LEU A 18 7.49 -6.77 4.58
C LEU A 18 6.02 -6.94 4.91
N TYR A 19 5.65 -8.10 5.44
CA TYR A 19 4.30 -8.33 5.95
C TYR A 19 4.34 -9.20 7.20
N ARG A 20 3.26 -9.17 7.96
CA ARG A 20 3.09 -10.08 9.11
C ARG A 20 2.43 -11.35 8.60
N ASP A 21 3.13 -12.46 8.71
CA ASP A 21 2.57 -13.76 8.42
C ASP A 21 1.52 -14.13 9.47
N GLY A 22 0.37 -14.61 9.01
CA GLY A 22 -0.78 -14.91 9.88
C GLY A 22 -0.64 -16.21 10.67
N VAL A 23 0.18 -17.16 10.19
CA VAL A 23 0.33 -18.48 10.80
C VAL A 23 1.36 -18.43 11.92
N ILE A 24 2.56 -17.90 11.63
CA ILE A 24 3.64 -17.82 12.62
C ILE A 24 3.62 -16.51 13.42
N ASN A 25 2.76 -15.56 13.06
CA ASN A 25 2.62 -14.24 13.68
C ASN A 25 3.95 -13.47 13.80
N LYS A 26 4.77 -13.53 12.75
CA LYS A 26 6.04 -12.81 12.64
C LYS A 26 6.07 -11.92 11.42
N LEU A 27 6.91 -10.89 11.47
CA LEU A 27 7.23 -10.10 10.28
C LEU A 27 8.19 -10.91 9.40
N VAL A 28 7.83 -11.05 8.13
CA VAL A 28 8.54 -11.87 7.15
C VAL A 28 8.73 -11.09 5.85
N ILE A 29 9.75 -11.50 5.11
CA ILE A 29 9.94 -11.14 3.70
C ILE A 29 9.63 -12.36 2.83
N PRO A 30 8.93 -12.19 1.70
CA PRO A 30 8.82 -13.24 0.71
C PRO A 30 10.13 -13.31 -0.09
N LEU A 31 10.62 -14.53 -0.34
CA LEU A 31 11.81 -14.80 -1.13
C LEU A 31 11.40 -15.53 -2.40
N TYR A 32 11.81 -14.97 -3.54
CA TYR A 32 11.58 -15.51 -4.88
C TYR A 32 12.90 -15.79 -5.63
N ASP A 33 14.02 -15.50 -4.98
CA ASP A 33 15.37 -15.57 -5.54
C ASP A 33 16.18 -16.46 -4.59
N ASP A 34 16.66 -17.58 -5.13
CA ASP A 34 17.32 -18.64 -4.36
C ASP A 34 18.60 -18.15 -3.67
N ASP A 35 19.20 -17.07 -4.17
CA ASP A 35 20.39 -16.44 -3.59
C ASP A 35 20.16 -15.85 -2.18
N PHE A 36 18.90 -15.71 -1.75
CA PHE A 36 18.54 -15.24 -0.41
C PHE A 36 18.14 -16.34 0.56
N ILE A 37 18.09 -17.59 0.12
CA ILE A 37 17.67 -18.71 0.96
C ILE A 37 18.80 -19.05 1.94
N ASP A 38 18.46 -19.06 3.22
CA ASP A 38 19.32 -19.48 4.32
C ASP A 38 18.58 -20.43 5.27
N ASP A 39 19.26 -20.83 6.35
CA ASP A 39 18.75 -21.76 7.36
C ASP A 39 17.53 -21.25 8.14
N LYS A 40 17.23 -19.95 8.07
CA LYS A 40 16.07 -19.33 8.72
C LYS A 40 14.83 -19.26 7.82
N CYS A 41 14.97 -19.66 6.55
CA CYS A 41 13.87 -19.65 5.60
C CYS A 41 12.87 -20.79 5.89
N ILE A 42 11.59 -20.48 5.71
CA ILE A 42 10.48 -21.41 5.90
C ILE A 42 9.82 -21.57 4.53
N GLN A 43 9.77 -22.79 4.02
CA GLN A 43 9.03 -23.09 2.81
C GLN A 43 7.54 -23.13 3.12
N ASP A 44 6.73 -22.44 2.32
CA ASP A 44 5.29 -22.57 2.36
C ASP A 44 4.81 -23.82 1.59
N GLU A 45 3.53 -24.15 1.75
CA GLU A 45 2.91 -25.33 1.11
C GLU A 45 2.85 -25.26 -0.43
N TRP A 46 3.07 -24.08 -1.01
CA TRP A 46 3.04 -23.82 -2.45
C TRP A 46 4.45 -23.80 -3.07
N GLY A 47 5.47 -24.11 -2.27
CA GLY A 47 6.87 -24.15 -2.69
C GLY A 47 7.58 -22.80 -2.67
N GLY A 48 6.90 -21.73 -2.25
CA GLY A 48 7.52 -20.42 -1.99
C GLY A 48 8.29 -20.40 -0.67
N TYR A 49 9.11 -19.38 -0.46
CA TYR A 49 9.85 -19.21 0.79
C TYR A 49 9.49 -17.89 1.45
N ILE A 50 9.26 -17.95 2.75
CA ILE A 50 9.20 -16.78 3.61
C ILE A 50 10.37 -16.80 4.58
N ARG A 51 10.90 -15.63 4.90
CA ARG A 51 11.99 -15.50 5.86
C ARG A 51 11.59 -14.55 6.98
N PRO A 52 11.43 -15.05 8.22
CA PRO A 52 11.28 -14.19 9.38
C PRO A 52 12.48 -13.26 9.53
N VAL A 53 12.22 -12.01 9.91
CA VAL A 53 13.26 -10.99 10.08
C VAL A 53 13.17 -10.31 11.43
N THR A 54 14.31 -9.79 11.88
CA THR A 54 14.45 -8.92 13.06
C THR A 54 14.74 -7.48 12.63
N PRO A 55 14.56 -6.48 13.52
CA PRO A 55 14.91 -5.09 13.20
C PRO A 55 16.37 -4.92 12.78
N ASP A 56 17.30 -5.69 13.35
CA ASP A 56 18.72 -5.56 13.05
C ASP A 56 19.11 -6.08 11.65
N GLU A 57 18.27 -6.92 11.05
CA GLU A 57 18.48 -7.49 9.72
C GLU A 57 17.95 -6.60 8.59
N ILE A 58 17.22 -5.52 8.90
CA ILE A 58 16.49 -4.72 7.89
C ILE A 58 16.70 -3.21 8.04
N GLY A 59 16.43 -2.50 6.94
CA GLY A 59 16.30 -1.05 6.94
C GLY A 59 15.01 -0.54 7.62
N ASN A 60 14.85 0.78 7.63
CA ASN A 60 13.60 1.42 8.04
C ASN A 60 12.42 0.97 7.16
N ILE A 61 11.23 1.00 7.75
CA ILE A 61 10.02 0.50 7.09
C ILE A 61 9.32 1.63 6.37
N ARG A 62 8.99 1.39 5.10
CA ARG A 62 8.25 2.31 4.25
C ARG A 62 6.88 1.72 3.94
N SER A 63 5.82 2.25 4.54
CA SER A 63 4.45 1.89 4.18
C SER A 63 3.98 2.77 3.04
N VAL A 64 3.58 2.14 1.93
CA VAL A 64 3.05 2.81 0.74
C VAL A 64 1.56 2.51 0.63
N ARG A 65 0.76 3.57 0.54
CA ARG A 65 -0.68 3.48 0.30
C ARG A 65 -1.08 4.40 -0.85
N PRO A 66 -1.62 3.84 -1.95
CA PRO A 66 -2.10 4.65 -3.04
C PRO A 66 -3.47 5.24 -2.71
N TYR A 67 -3.70 6.47 -3.13
CA TYR A 67 -4.98 7.17 -3.06
C TYR A 67 -5.18 7.97 -4.36
N ALA A 68 -6.34 8.59 -4.53
CA ALA A 68 -6.54 9.57 -5.58
C ALA A 68 -7.29 10.79 -5.07
N ILE A 69 -7.22 11.88 -5.83
CA ILE A 69 -8.17 12.98 -5.75
C ILE A 69 -9.18 12.81 -6.88
N TYR A 70 -10.46 12.88 -6.54
CA TYR A 70 -11.57 12.82 -7.48
C TYR A 70 -12.63 13.85 -7.09
N LYS A 71 -12.97 14.74 -8.03
CA LYS A 71 -13.88 15.89 -7.78
C LYS A 71 -13.50 16.72 -6.55
N GLY A 72 -12.20 16.87 -6.28
CA GLY A 72 -11.68 17.63 -5.13
C GLY A 72 -11.66 16.86 -3.81
N HIS A 73 -12.12 15.61 -3.77
CA HIS A 73 -12.10 14.78 -2.56
C HIS A 73 -11.02 13.70 -2.64
N LYS A 74 -10.38 13.43 -1.51
CA LYS A 74 -9.45 12.31 -1.39
C LYS A 74 -10.24 11.01 -1.29
N VAL A 75 -9.77 9.97 -1.98
CA VAL A 75 -10.44 8.66 -2.05
C VAL A 75 -9.41 7.54 -2.07
N ALA A 76 -9.73 6.38 -1.49
CA ALA A 76 -8.88 5.21 -1.60
C ALA A 76 -9.18 4.37 -2.83
N LEU A 77 -8.13 3.73 -3.34
CA LEU A 77 -8.20 2.84 -4.49
C LEU A 77 -8.40 1.39 -4.03
N ARG A 78 -9.48 0.74 -4.48
CA ARG A 78 -9.85 -0.63 -4.06
C ARG A 78 -9.21 -1.75 -4.87
N GLY A 79 -8.18 -1.47 -5.69
CA GLY A 79 -7.33 -2.49 -6.32
C GLY A 79 -7.97 -3.22 -7.52
N SER A 80 -9.28 -3.14 -7.70
CA SER A 80 -9.99 -3.65 -8.87
C SER A 80 -9.84 -2.68 -10.04
N LYS A 81 -8.81 -2.89 -10.88
CA LYS A 81 -8.73 -2.26 -12.21
C LYS A 81 -9.54 -3.10 -13.20
N LEU A 82 -10.75 -2.65 -13.54
CA LEU A 82 -11.50 -3.16 -14.67
C LEU A 82 -11.21 -2.25 -15.87
N PHE A 83 -10.28 -2.67 -16.74
CA PHE A 83 -9.90 -1.91 -17.94
C PHE A 83 -9.36 -0.51 -17.63
N GLU A 84 -10.11 0.53 -18.00
CA GLU A 84 -9.82 1.96 -17.78
C GLU A 84 -10.51 2.54 -16.55
N LYS A 85 -11.22 1.72 -15.77
CA LYS A 85 -11.90 2.16 -14.55
C LYS A 85 -11.20 1.67 -13.30
N MET A 86 -11.27 2.49 -12.25
CA MET A 86 -10.76 2.20 -10.92
C MET A 86 -11.92 2.23 -9.93
N ALA A 87 -12.00 1.19 -9.12
CA ALA A 87 -12.84 1.17 -7.94
C ALA A 87 -12.28 2.15 -6.89
N ILE A 88 -13.08 3.14 -6.50
CA ILE A 88 -12.76 4.11 -5.45
C ILE A 88 -13.78 4.06 -4.32
N THR A 89 -13.34 4.34 -3.11
CA THR A 89 -14.18 4.46 -1.91
C THR A 89 -13.74 5.72 -1.15
N PRO A 90 -14.66 6.47 -0.53
CA PRO A 90 -14.28 7.39 0.52
C PRO A 90 -13.65 6.61 1.67
N THR A 91 -12.80 7.27 2.47
CA THR A 91 -12.12 6.62 3.58
C THR A 91 -12.11 7.48 4.82
N SER A 92 -12.77 7.01 5.87
CA SER A 92 -12.73 7.63 7.19
C SER A 92 -11.33 7.76 7.79
N MET A 93 -10.35 6.97 7.32
CA MET A 93 -8.95 7.06 7.73
C MET A 93 -8.22 8.29 7.17
N ASP A 94 -8.71 8.89 6.09
CA ASP A 94 -8.05 9.97 5.37
C ASP A 94 -9.00 11.16 5.06
N ASP A 95 -10.30 11.03 5.37
CA ASP A 95 -11.35 12.04 5.16
C ASP A 95 -12.06 12.34 6.49
N GLU A 96 -11.97 13.59 6.96
CA GLU A 96 -12.66 14.04 8.18
C GLU A 96 -14.19 14.09 7.99
N ASP A 97 -14.65 14.31 6.75
CA ASP A 97 -16.06 14.41 6.36
C ASP A 97 -16.48 13.27 5.41
N TYR A 98 -16.47 12.03 5.92
CA TYR A 98 -16.84 10.82 5.18
C TYR A 98 -18.21 10.92 4.49
N GLU A 99 -19.22 11.40 5.22
CA GLU A 99 -20.61 11.49 4.73
C GLU A 99 -20.78 12.54 3.63
N GLU A 100 -20.12 13.70 3.77
CA GLU A 100 -20.14 14.72 2.72
C GLU A 100 -19.46 14.23 1.45
N THR A 101 -18.35 13.52 1.62
CA THR A 101 -17.62 12.91 0.52
C THR A 101 -18.48 11.86 -0.19
N MET A 102 -19.12 10.94 0.54
CA MET A 102 -20.07 9.97 -0.02
C MET A 102 -21.14 10.64 -0.90
N LYS A 103 -21.75 11.71 -0.41
CA LYS A 103 -22.76 12.49 -1.13
C LYS A 103 -22.20 13.17 -2.38
N ALA A 104 -21.03 13.82 -2.29
CA ALA A 104 -20.38 14.49 -3.41
C ALA A 104 -19.97 13.50 -4.52
N LEU A 105 -19.57 12.30 -4.13
CA LEU A 105 -19.23 11.21 -5.02
C LEU A 105 -20.47 10.52 -5.63
N GLY A 106 -21.67 10.78 -5.10
CA GLY A 106 -22.93 10.21 -5.56
C GLY A 106 -23.11 8.74 -5.14
N ILE A 107 -22.44 8.32 -4.08
CA ILE A 107 -22.56 6.96 -3.53
C ILE A 107 -23.82 6.91 -2.66
N LYS A 108 -24.70 5.95 -2.92
CA LYS A 108 -25.88 5.70 -2.08
C LYS A 108 -25.46 4.80 -0.93
N HIS A 109 -25.63 5.27 0.30
CA HIS A 109 -25.39 4.46 1.50
C HIS A 109 -26.50 3.43 1.64
N GLU A 110 -26.27 2.22 1.13
CA GLU A 110 -27.09 1.05 1.43
C GLU A 110 -26.30 0.19 2.42
N TYR A 111 -26.87 -0.12 3.58
CA TYR A 111 -26.21 -0.86 4.69
C TYR A 111 -25.65 -2.24 4.28
N ASN A 112 -25.96 -2.70 3.05
CA ASN A 112 -25.52 -3.96 2.46
C ASN A 112 -24.74 -3.81 1.13
N GLY A 113 -24.44 -2.58 0.67
CA GLY A 113 -23.84 -2.31 -0.65
C GLY A 113 -22.45 -1.72 -0.52
N GLU A 114 -21.49 -2.21 -1.31
CA GLU A 114 -20.12 -1.71 -1.32
C GLU A 114 -20.11 -0.17 -1.51
N ASP A 115 -19.48 0.56 -0.58
CA ASP A 115 -19.25 2.02 -0.65
C ASP A 115 -18.21 2.37 -1.75
N THR A 116 -18.33 1.72 -2.89
CA THR A 116 -17.36 1.73 -3.98
C THR A 116 -18.04 2.13 -5.27
N VAL A 117 -17.41 3.06 -5.99
CA VAL A 117 -17.82 3.44 -7.35
C VAL A 117 -16.69 3.24 -8.32
N PHE A 118 -17.03 2.92 -9.57
CA PHE A 118 -16.06 2.75 -10.65
C PHE A 118 -15.98 4.02 -11.48
N VAL A 119 -14.82 4.65 -11.45
CA VAL A 119 -14.57 5.90 -12.18
C VAL A 119 -13.47 5.71 -13.23
N PRO A 120 -13.54 6.42 -14.37
CA PRO A 120 -12.44 6.41 -15.34
C PRO A 120 -11.14 6.87 -14.69
N ILE A 121 -10.04 6.13 -14.92
CA ILE A 121 -8.72 6.44 -14.37
C ILE A 121 -8.23 7.82 -14.81
N LYS A 122 -8.60 8.25 -16.02
CA LYS A 122 -8.24 9.58 -16.55
C LYS A 122 -8.84 10.75 -15.75
N ASP A 123 -9.87 10.49 -14.95
CA ASP A 123 -10.52 11.50 -14.11
C ASP A 123 -9.94 11.50 -12.68
N LEU A 124 -8.92 10.67 -12.41
CA LEU A 124 -8.26 10.53 -11.12
C LEU A 124 -6.86 11.13 -11.14
N ASP A 125 -6.59 12.02 -10.19
CA ASP A 125 -5.21 12.40 -9.86
C ASP A 125 -4.69 11.37 -8.84
N ILE A 126 -3.81 10.46 -9.27
CA ILE A 126 -3.35 9.33 -8.46
C ILE A 126 -2.11 9.72 -7.66
N TYR A 127 -2.07 9.35 -6.40
CA TYR A 127 -0.94 9.58 -5.52
C TYR A 127 -0.52 8.31 -4.79
N GLU A 128 0.75 8.22 -4.40
CA GLU A 128 1.27 7.25 -3.45
C GLU A 128 1.72 8.00 -2.19
N ARG A 129 1.00 7.78 -1.07
CA ARG A 129 1.43 8.23 0.24
C ARG A 129 2.44 7.26 0.81
N VAL A 130 3.58 7.79 1.20
CA VAL A 130 4.71 7.06 1.73
C VAL A 130 4.96 7.48 3.17
N LYS A 131 4.76 6.54 4.10
CA LYS A 131 4.99 6.73 5.53
C LYS A 131 6.23 5.96 5.95
N TYR A 132 7.16 6.63 6.63
CA TYR A 132 8.42 6.03 7.10
C TYR A 132 8.36 5.80 8.61
N TYR A 133 8.76 4.61 9.02
CA TYR A 133 8.71 4.15 10.41
C TYR A 133 10.09 3.68 10.87
N ASP A 134 10.40 3.95 12.14
CA ASP A 134 11.53 3.31 12.79
C ASP A 134 11.26 1.81 12.90
N ARG A 135 12.26 1.00 12.55
CA ARG A 135 12.13 -0.46 12.53
C ARG A 135 11.90 -1.05 13.92
N TYR A 136 12.52 -0.53 14.97
CA TYR A 136 12.33 -1.07 16.32
C TYR A 136 10.96 -0.70 16.88
N GLU A 137 10.51 0.55 16.68
CA GLU A 137 9.17 0.98 17.09
C GLU A 137 8.06 0.23 16.34
N TYR A 138 8.24 0.00 15.04
CA TYR A 138 7.28 -0.76 14.25
C TYR A 138 7.16 -2.21 14.74
N PHE A 139 8.27 -2.87 15.06
CA PHE A 139 8.26 -4.22 15.63
C PHE A 139 7.62 -4.27 17.03
N LYS A 140 7.70 -3.17 17.80
CA LYS A 140 6.97 -2.99 19.07
C LYS A 140 5.49 -2.66 18.88
N GLY A 141 5.01 -2.46 17.65
CA GLY A 141 3.62 -2.15 17.35
C GLY A 141 3.21 -0.69 17.57
N ILE A 142 4.18 0.24 17.65
CA ILE A 142 3.91 1.66 17.90
C ILE A 142 3.35 2.36 16.64
N TYR A 143 3.61 1.83 15.43
CA TYR A 143 3.04 2.24 14.13
C TYR A 143 2.92 3.76 13.90
N LYS A 144 3.84 4.55 14.45
CA LYS A 144 3.88 6.00 14.31
C LYS A 144 4.94 6.41 13.28
N PRO A 145 4.57 7.08 12.18
CA PRO A 145 5.56 7.49 11.19
C PRO A 145 6.35 8.71 11.66
N TYR A 146 7.66 8.74 11.40
CA TYR A 146 8.50 9.92 11.64
C TYR A 146 8.58 10.85 10.42
N LYS A 147 8.19 10.35 9.24
CA LYS A 147 8.18 11.12 7.98
C LYS A 147 7.03 10.64 7.10
N ILE A 148 6.38 11.58 6.41
CA ILE A 148 5.34 11.31 5.43
C ILE A 148 5.68 12.10 4.16
N GLU A 149 5.61 11.43 3.02
CA GLU A 149 5.77 12.05 1.69
C GLU A 149 4.63 11.60 0.79
N ASP A 150 4.10 12.51 -0.01
CA ASP A 150 3.14 12.20 -1.05
C ASP A 150 3.81 12.33 -2.42
N TYR A 151 3.56 11.36 -3.29
CA TYR A 151 4.09 11.36 -4.66
C TYR A 151 2.91 11.34 -5.64
N HIS A 152 2.86 12.31 -6.54
CA HIS A 152 1.95 12.27 -7.68
C HIS A 152 2.41 11.18 -8.66
N VAL A 153 1.48 10.32 -9.06
CA VAL A 153 1.73 9.16 -9.91
C VAL A 153 1.08 9.37 -11.26
N ILE A 154 1.91 9.57 -12.28
CA ILE A 154 1.48 9.73 -13.66
C ILE A 154 1.63 8.40 -14.38
N ILE A 155 0.56 7.97 -15.05
CA ILE A 155 0.55 6.78 -15.90
C ILE A 155 0.73 7.24 -17.34
N LYS A 156 1.89 6.92 -17.94
CA LYS A 156 2.19 7.29 -19.33
C LYS A 156 2.78 6.09 -20.05
N ASP A 157 2.27 5.76 -21.23
CA ASP A 157 2.77 4.66 -22.08
C ASP A 157 2.88 3.29 -21.36
N GLY A 158 2.05 3.06 -20.34
CA GLY A 158 2.07 1.83 -19.54
C GLY A 158 3.10 1.81 -18.40
N GLU A 159 3.81 2.92 -18.18
CA GLU A 159 4.77 3.12 -17.09
C GLU A 159 4.21 4.03 -15.98
N LEU A 160 4.74 3.86 -14.76
CA LEU A 160 4.44 4.69 -13.58
C LEU A 160 5.57 5.68 -13.32
N HIS A 161 5.29 6.98 -13.46
CA HIS A 161 6.22 8.04 -13.09
C HIS A 161 5.78 8.66 -11.76
N ARG A 162 6.72 8.80 -10.82
CA ARG A 162 6.48 9.31 -9.46
C ARG A 162 7.16 10.66 -9.29
N HIS A 163 6.37 11.66 -8.93
CA HIS A 163 6.84 13.03 -8.71
C HIS A 163 6.54 13.41 -7.27
N LYS A 164 7.56 13.76 -6.50
CA LYS A 164 7.38 14.20 -5.12
C LYS A 164 6.54 15.49 -5.11
N VAL A 165 5.52 15.53 -4.26
CA VAL A 165 4.75 16.75 -4.00
C VAL A 165 5.49 17.56 -2.93
N GLU A 166 5.69 18.85 -3.18
CA GLU A 166 6.33 19.78 -2.23
C GLU A 166 5.39 20.21 -1.11
#